data_AF-A0A9X3NG76-F1
#
_entry.id   AF-A0A9X3NG76-F1
#
_cell.length_a   1.000
_cell.length_b   1.000
_cell.length_c   1.000
_cell.angle_alpha   90.00
_cell.angle_beta   90.00
_cell.angle_gamma   90.00
#
_symmetry.space_group_name_H-M   'P 1'
#
loop_
_entity.id
_entity.type
_entity.pdbx_description
1 polymer ?
#
loop_
_entity_poly.entity_id
_entity_poly.type
_entity_poly.pdbx_seq_one_letter_code
_entity_poly.pdbx_strand_id
1 'polypeptide(L)'
;MDRSAAERLVKKDLDAATGLGKPISGRALGAQRTVESYLKAGVKPRWMERIAEIDNAIAYQKRRFARAHRTLREESAGDEAAFAQRWTEFAERARFDELNELIQQHNDWYPIERDLPMDLRTRDYVLVGGRSYRREPLSAEWVLHRFPARLRD
;
A
#
# COMPACT_ATOMS: atom_id res chain seq x y z
N MET A 1 39.86 -27.75 8.88
CA MET A 1 38.38 -27.69 8.94
C MET A 1 37.91 -26.79 7.81
N ASP A 2 37.05 -27.31 6.95
CA ASP A 2 36.56 -26.60 5.77
C ASP A 2 35.62 -25.47 6.23
N ARG A 3 35.93 -24.22 5.85
CA ARG A 3 35.17 -23.03 6.28
C ARG A 3 34.05 -22.76 5.29
N SER A 4 32.84 -22.59 5.80
CA SER A 4 31.63 -22.33 5.00
C SER A 4 31.84 -21.13 4.06
N ALA A 5 31.19 -21.15 2.89
CA ALA A 5 31.17 -20.02 1.97
C ALA A 5 30.70 -18.72 2.65
N ALA A 6 29.79 -18.83 3.62
CA ALA A 6 29.33 -17.71 4.44
C ALA A 6 30.45 -17.12 5.31
N GLU A 7 31.26 -17.97 5.97
CA GLU A 7 32.36 -17.50 6.82
C GLU A 7 33.47 -16.80 6.03
N ARG A 8 33.73 -17.26 4.80
CA ARG A 8 34.69 -16.61 3.90
C ARG A 8 34.21 -15.23 3.45
N LEU A 9 32.90 -15.06 3.24
CA LEU A 9 32.31 -13.78 2.86
C LEU A 9 32.37 -12.78 4.03
N VAL A 10 31.95 -13.20 5.24
CA VAL A 10 31.96 -12.32 6.43
C VAL A 10 33.37 -11.85 6.76
N LYS A 11 34.39 -12.72 6.65
CA LYS A 11 35.79 -12.35 6.93
C LYS A 11 36.30 -11.20 6.05
N LYS A 12 35.76 -11.03 4.83
CA LYS A 12 36.16 -9.96 3.91
C LYS A 12 35.67 -8.57 4.36
N ASP A 13 34.58 -8.54 5.13
CA ASP A 13 33.91 -7.31 5.55
C ASP A 13 34.30 -6.86 6.96
N LEU A 14 35.11 -7.66 7.66
CA LEU A 14 35.71 -7.28 8.94
C LEU A 14 36.87 -6.29 8.72
N ASP A 15 36.96 -5.34 9.62
CA ASP A 15 38.12 -4.48 9.77
C ASP A 15 39.34 -5.33 10.15
N ALA A 16 40.44 -5.16 9.41
CA ALA A 16 41.61 -6.01 9.54
C ALA A 16 42.39 -5.75 10.84
N ALA A 17 42.22 -4.59 11.47
CA ALA A 17 42.93 -4.21 12.69
C ALA A 17 42.17 -4.62 13.96
N THR A 18 40.84 -4.55 13.93
CA THR A 18 39.99 -4.81 15.10
C THR A 18 39.25 -6.14 15.05
N GLY A 19 39.12 -6.75 13.87
CA GLY A 19 38.31 -7.96 13.67
C GLY A 19 36.81 -7.74 13.81
N LEU A 20 36.37 -6.49 13.93
CA LEU A 20 34.96 -6.10 14.03
C LEU A 20 34.42 -5.67 12.66
N GLY A 21 33.10 -5.64 12.51
CA GLY A 21 32.48 -5.11 11.29
C GLY A 21 32.79 -3.62 11.10
N LYS A 22 32.93 -3.17 9.85
CA LYS A 22 33.12 -1.75 9.53
C LYS A 22 31.89 -0.93 9.98
N PRO A 23 32.06 0.28 10.56
CA PRO A 23 30.95 1.14 10.91
C PRO A 23 30.10 1.45 9.68
N ILE A 24 28.78 1.26 9.78
CA ILE A 24 27.87 1.63 8.71
C ILE A 24 27.93 3.16 8.57
N SER A 25 28.35 3.64 7.41
CA SER A 25 28.40 5.09 7.16
C SER A 25 27.01 5.72 7.30
N GLY A 26 26.92 6.97 7.77
CA GLY A 26 25.63 7.69 7.87
C GLY A 26 24.88 7.76 6.53
N ARG A 27 25.61 7.79 5.40
CA ARG A 27 25.03 7.71 4.06
C ARG A 27 24.41 6.34 3.76
N ALA A 28 25.03 5.26 4.22
CA ALA A 28 24.49 3.91 4.09
C ALA A 28 23.27 3.68 5.01
N LEU A 29 23.24 4.32 6.19
CA LEU A 29 22.07 4.31 7.07
C LEU A 29 20.85 5.04 6.47
N GLY A 30 21.05 6.00 5.56
CA GLY A 30 19.97 6.75 4.91
C GLY A 30 19.62 6.27 3.49
N ALA A 31 20.35 5.32 2.92
CA ALA A 31 20.15 4.88 1.55
C ALA A 31 19.03 3.84 1.46
N GLN A 32 17.88 4.21 0.90
CA GLN A 32 16.82 3.25 0.61
C GLN A 32 17.31 2.16 -0.36
N ARG A 33 17.01 0.89 -0.05
CA ARG A 33 17.20 -0.19 -1.02
C ARG A 33 16.44 0.12 -2.32
N THR A 34 17.09 0.00 -3.47
CA THR A 34 16.42 0.20 -4.76
C THR A 34 15.50 -0.97 -5.09
N VAL A 35 14.45 -0.72 -5.89
CA VAL A 35 13.56 -1.78 -6.40
C VAL A 35 14.36 -2.87 -7.14
N GLU A 36 15.37 -2.46 -7.91
CA GLU A 36 16.30 -3.36 -8.60
C GLU A 36 17.04 -4.32 -7.66
N SER A 37 17.34 -3.91 -6.42
CA SER A 37 17.98 -4.77 -5.43
C SER A 37 17.10 -5.95 -5.02
N TYR A 38 15.78 -5.80 -5.03
CA TYR A 38 14.84 -6.89 -4.71
C TYR A 38 14.64 -7.81 -5.90
N LEU A 39 14.53 -7.25 -7.11
CA LEU A 39 14.36 -8.01 -8.35
C LEU A 39 15.57 -8.91 -8.64
N LYS A 40 16.80 -8.42 -8.39
CA LYS A 40 18.03 -9.21 -8.54
C LYS A 40 18.11 -10.41 -7.59
N ALA A 41 17.42 -10.38 -6.45
CA ALA A 41 17.39 -11.46 -5.49
C ALA A 41 16.36 -12.57 -5.84
N GLY A 42 15.55 -12.39 -6.89
CA GLY A 42 14.57 -13.38 -7.35
C GLY A 42 13.36 -13.59 -6.43
N VAL A 43 13.24 -12.81 -5.35
CA VAL A 43 12.12 -12.88 -4.39
C VAL A 43 11.37 -11.56 -4.41
N LYS A 44 10.08 -11.61 -4.76
CA LYS A 44 9.19 -10.44 -4.67
C LYS A 44 8.89 -10.16 -3.19
N PRO A 45 9.16 -8.96 -2.68
CA PRO A 45 8.83 -8.62 -1.29
C PRO A 45 7.32 -8.65 -1.05
N ARG A 46 6.91 -9.01 0.17
CA ARG A 46 5.50 -9.09 0.56
C ARG A 46 4.73 -7.78 0.37
N TRP A 47 5.33 -6.64 0.65
CA TRP A 47 4.69 -5.34 0.38
C TRP A 47 4.32 -5.15 -1.09
N MET A 48 5.12 -5.65 -2.04
CA MET A 48 4.83 -5.52 -3.47
C MET A 48 3.67 -6.43 -3.89
N GLU A 49 3.52 -7.59 -3.25
CA GLU A 49 2.37 -8.48 -3.45
C GLU A 49 1.10 -7.82 -2.90
N ARG A 50 1.17 -7.34 -1.65
CA ARG A 50 0.07 -6.67 -0.97
C ARG A 50 -0.44 -5.44 -1.73
N ILE A 51 0.46 -4.59 -2.25
CA ILE A 51 0.04 -3.44 -3.08
C ILE A 51 -0.72 -3.90 -4.32
N ALA A 52 -0.24 -4.94 -5.01
CA ALA A 52 -0.92 -5.46 -6.20
C ALA A 52 -2.29 -6.04 -5.86
N GLU A 53 -2.42 -6.75 -4.74
CA GLU A 53 -3.70 -7.27 -4.23
C GLU A 53 -4.69 -6.14 -3.90
N ILE A 54 -4.24 -5.10 -3.20
CA ILE A 54 -5.04 -3.89 -2.89
C ILE A 54 -5.52 -3.23 -4.18
N ASP A 55 -4.61 -2.98 -5.13
CA ASP A 55 -4.94 -2.29 -6.39
C ASP A 55 -5.95 -3.10 -7.22
N ASN A 56 -5.77 -4.43 -7.29
CA ASN A 56 -6.70 -5.34 -7.96
C ASN A 56 -8.08 -5.35 -7.28
N ALA A 57 -8.12 -5.42 -5.96
CA ALA A 57 -9.37 -5.39 -5.19
C ALA A 57 -10.11 -4.05 -5.36
N ILE A 58 -9.41 -2.92 -5.31
CA ILE A 58 -9.98 -1.60 -5.59
C ILE A 58 -10.52 -1.53 -7.02
N ALA A 59 -9.78 -2.05 -8.00
CA ALA A 59 -10.22 -2.09 -9.39
C ALA A 59 -11.49 -2.94 -9.56
N TYR A 60 -11.57 -4.08 -8.87
CA TYR A 60 -12.77 -4.91 -8.81
C TYR A 60 -13.96 -4.14 -8.24
N GLN A 61 -13.81 -3.51 -7.08
CA GLN A 61 -14.89 -2.73 -6.45
C GLN A 61 -15.35 -1.60 -7.38
N LYS A 62 -14.43 -0.86 -8.02
CA LYS A 62 -14.77 0.19 -9.00
C LYS A 62 -15.66 -0.35 -10.13
N ARG A 63 -15.32 -1.51 -10.71
CA ARG A 63 -16.13 -2.13 -11.77
C ARG A 63 -17.51 -2.55 -11.25
N ARG A 64 -17.56 -3.15 -10.06
CA ARG A 64 -18.81 -3.58 -9.39
C ARG A 64 -19.75 -2.40 -9.16
N PHE A 65 -19.27 -1.33 -8.53
CA PHE A 65 -20.09 -0.15 -8.25
C PHE A 65 -20.47 0.61 -9.53
N ALA A 66 -19.59 0.70 -10.52
CA ALA A 66 -19.93 1.31 -11.82
C ALA A 66 -21.09 0.58 -12.51
N ARG A 67 -21.15 -0.75 -12.41
CA ARG A 67 -22.26 -1.54 -12.95
C ARG A 67 -23.54 -1.29 -12.15
N ALA A 68 -23.47 -1.41 -10.82
CA ALA A 68 -24.63 -1.21 -9.95
C ALA A 68 -25.23 0.20 -10.08
N HIS A 69 -24.38 1.23 -10.15
CA HIS A 69 -24.79 2.62 -10.32
C HIS A 69 -25.58 2.82 -11.62
N ARG A 70 -25.07 2.30 -12.76
CA ARG A 70 -25.79 2.37 -14.04
C ARG A 70 -27.13 1.64 -13.99
N THR A 71 -27.14 0.41 -13.50
CA THR A 71 -28.37 -0.39 -13.41
C THR A 71 -29.43 0.31 -12.56
N LEU A 72 -29.06 0.80 -11.38
CA LEU A 72 -30.00 1.48 -10.50
C LEU A 72 -30.52 2.79 -11.10
N ARG A 73 -29.68 3.49 -11.88
CA ARG A 73 -30.08 4.70 -12.60
C ARG A 73 -31.09 4.40 -13.71
N GLU A 74 -30.86 3.35 -14.47
CA GLU A 74 -31.79 2.86 -15.51
C GLU A 74 -33.13 2.43 -14.89
N GLU A 75 -33.10 1.66 -13.80
CA GLU A 75 -34.29 1.21 -13.06
C GLU A 75 -35.10 2.36 -12.45
N SER A 76 -34.46 3.48 -12.14
CA SER A 76 -35.14 4.65 -11.57
C SER A 76 -35.90 5.47 -12.63
N ALA A 77 -35.79 5.14 -13.92
CA ALA A 77 -36.59 5.71 -15.01
C ALA A 77 -36.67 7.25 -15.06
N GLY A 78 -35.62 7.95 -14.62
CA GLY A 78 -35.56 9.42 -14.57
C GLY A 78 -36.00 10.05 -13.24
N ASP A 79 -36.45 9.27 -12.26
CA ASP A 79 -36.67 9.75 -10.89
C ASP A 79 -35.32 9.91 -10.16
N GLU A 80 -34.76 11.12 -10.23
CA GLU A 80 -33.48 11.45 -9.61
C GLU A 80 -33.50 11.36 -8.08
N ALA A 81 -34.63 11.66 -7.45
CA ALA A 81 -34.75 11.62 -6.00
C ALA A 81 -34.74 10.17 -5.51
N ALA A 82 -35.51 9.30 -6.16
CA ALA A 82 -35.56 7.88 -5.82
C ALA A 82 -34.22 7.18 -6.15
N PHE A 83 -33.56 7.56 -7.25
CA PHE A 83 -32.20 7.09 -7.54
C PHE A 83 -31.22 7.50 -6.44
N ALA A 84 -31.20 8.79 -6.07
CA ALA A 84 -30.24 9.31 -5.10
C ALA A 84 -30.41 8.64 -3.72
N GLN A 85 -31.66 8.44 -3.29
CA GLN A 85 -31.97 7.73 -2.05
C GLN A 85 -31.46 6.30 -2.10
N ARG A 86 -31.89 5.50 -3.09
CA ARG A 86 -31.52 4.09 -3.20
C ARG A 86 -30.01 3.88 -3.36
N TRP A 87 -29.34 4.77 -4.09
CA TRP A 87 -27.89 4.68 -4.25
C TRP A 87 -27.14 4.99 -2.96
N THR A 88 -27.60 5.97 -2.19
CA THR A 88 -27.03 6.30 -0.89
C THR A 88 -27.16 5.12 0.07
N GLU A 89 -28.36 4.53 0.16
CA GLU A 89 -28.60 3.32 0.98
C GLU A 89 -27.75 2.13 0.52
N PHE A 90 -27.54 1.97 -0.79
CA PHE A 90 -26.66 0.93 -1.35
C PHE A 90 -25.19 1.16 -0.96
N ALA A 91 -24.71 2.40 -1.03
CA ALA A 91 -23.36 2.77 -0.64
C ALA A 91 -23.11 2.58 0.86
N GLU A 92 -24.08 2.93 1.71
CA GLU A 92 -24.00 2.74 3.17
C GLU A 92 -23.91 1.28 3.59
N ARG A 93 -24.51 0.37 2.80
CA ARG A 93 -24.45 -1.08 3.02
C ARG A 93 -23.19 -1.72 2.45
N ALA A 94 -22.36 -0.99 1.73
CA ALA A 94 -21.13 -1.52 1.16
C ALA A 94 -20.17 -1.97 2.28
N ARG A 95 -19.65 -3.19 2.12
CA ARG A 95 -18.65 -3.77 3.03
C ARG A 95 -17.30 -3.86 2.33
N PHE A 96 -16.26 -3.47 3.05
CA PHE A 96 -14.88 -3.44 2.59
C PHE A 96 -13.95 -4.16 3.57
N ASP A 97 -14.48 -5.00 4.46
CA ASP A 97 -13.77 -5.51 5.64
C ASP A 97 -12.42 -6.16 5.27
N GLU A 98 -12.42 -7.13 4.35
CA GLU A 98 -11.20 -7.81 3.89
C GLU A 98 -10.20 -6.86 3.19
N LEU A 99 -10.69 -5.93 2.37
CA LEU A 99 -9.85 -4.97 1.67
C LEU A 99 -9.24 -3.94 2.64
N ASN A 100 -10.03 -3.49 3.61
CA ASN A 100 -9.58 -2.56 4.64
C ASN A 100 -8.61 -3.23 5.60
N GLU A 101 -8.76 -4.53 5.88
CA GLU A 101 -7.77 -5.30 6.61
C GLU A 101 -6.45 -5.37 5.82
N LEU A 102 -6.50 -5.63 4.52
CA LEU A 102 -5.30 -5.65 3.67
C LEU A 102 -4.62 -4.27 3.60
N ILE A 103 -5.41 -3.20 3.52
CA ILE A 103 -4.93 -1.82 3.60
C ILE A 103 -4.27 -1.54 4.96
N GLN A 104 -4.87 -1.98 6.05
CA GLN A 104 -4.32 -1.81 7.39
C GLN A 104 -2.98 -2.54 7.51
N GLN A 105 -2.91 -3.81 7.08
CA GLN A 105 -1.67 -4.58 7.04
C GLN A 105 -0.60 -3.89 6.18
N HIS A 106 -0.98 -3.28 5.05
CA HIS A 106 -0.04 -2.47 4.25
C HIS A 106 0.47 -1.27 5.05
N ASN A 107 -0.41 -0.50 5.67
CA ASN A 107 -0.05 0.70 6.42
C ASN A 107 0.88 0.40 7.61
N ASP A 108 0.69 -0.75 8.26
CA ASP A 108 1.49 -1.18 9.41
C ASP A 108 2.85 -1.73 8.98
N TRP A 109 2.88 -2.61 7.97
CA TRP A 109 4.08 -3.36 7.61
C TRP A 109 4.92 -2.71 6.53
N TYR A 110 4.35 -1.92 5.62
CA TYR A 110 5.08 -1.30 4.51
C TYR A 110 6.35 -0.57 4.93
N PRO A 111 6.35 0.34 5.94
CA PRO A 111 7.55 1.09 6.26
C PRO A 111 8.67 0.18 6.80
N ILE A 112 8.30 -0.89 7.50
CA ILE A 112 9.24 -1.88 8.06
C ILE A 112 9.78 -2.77 6.93
N GLU A 113 8.90 -3.34 6.11
CA GLU A 113 9.27 -4.23 5.00
C GLU A 113 10.06 -3.50 3.90
N ARG A 114 9.84 -2.20 3.74
CA ARG A 114 10.55 -1.34 2.77
C ARG A 114 11.86 -0.78 3.33
N ASP A 115 12.07 -0.89 4.64
CA ASP A 115 13.16 -0.28 5.41
C ASP A 115 13.17 1.25 5.23
N LEU A 116 12.02 1.89 5.49
CA LEU A 116 11.88 3.33 5.40
C LEU A 116 12.57 4.02 6.58
N PRO A 117 13.37 5.08 6.32
CA PRO A 117 13.88 5.94 7.37
C PRO A 117 12.75 6.59 8.17
N MET A 118 12.98 6.80 9.47
CA MET A 118 12.11 7.59 10.34
C MET A 118 12.59 9.04 10.38
N ASP A 119 11.68 10.00 10.21
CA ASP A 119 11.92 11.41 10.51
C ASP A 119 11.68 11.65 12.00
N LEU A 120 12.77 11.87 12.75
CA LEU A 120 12.75 12.07 14.20
C LEU A 120 11.96 13.32 14.63
N ARG A 121 11.85 14.32 13.75
CA ARG A 121 11.13 15.57 14.04
C ARG A 121 9.63 15.33 14.02
N THR A 122 9.14 14.55 13.04
CA THR A 122 7.72 14.21 12.91
C THR A 122 7.33 12.96 13.67
N ARG A 123 8.33 12.16 14.11
CA ARG A 123 8.15 10.84 14.71
C ARG A 123 7.36 9.89 13.81
N ASP A 124 7.54 10.05 12.51
CA ASP A 124 6.87 9.25 11.48
C ASP A 124 7.88 8.83 10.40
N TYR A 125 7.52 7.85 9.58
CA TYR A 125 8.33 7.43 8.44
C TYR A 125 8.35 8.49 7.34
N VAL A 126 9.47 8.55 6.61
CA VAL A 126 9.62 9.49 5.49
C VAL A 126 8.58 9.25 4.39
N LEU A 127 8.24 10.33 3.68
CA LEU A 127 7.38 10.26 2.51
C LEU A 127 8.03 9.48 1.37
N VAL A 128 7.23 8.76 0.60
CA VAL A 128 7.66 8.07 -0.62
C VAL A 128 7.26 8.93 -1.82
N GLY A 129 8.25 9.43 -2.57
CA GLY A 129 8.01 10.32 -3.71
C GLY A 129 7.26 11.61 -3.32
N GLY A 130 7.49 12.11 -2.10
CA GLY A 130 6.81 13.30 -1.57
C GLY A 130 5.37 13.07 -1.12
N ARG A 131 4.91 11.82 -1.03
CA ARG A 131 3.56 11.47 -0.57
C ARG A 131 3.59 10.44 0.55
N SER A 132 2.53 10.44 1.37
CA SER A 132 2.33 9.38 2.36
C SER A 132 2.22 8.04 1.64
N TYR A 133 2.86 7.01 2.20
CA TYR A 133 2.73 5.63 1.71
C TYR A 133 1.41 4.98 2.17
N ARG A 134 0.73 5.58 3.16
CA ARG A 134 -0.50 5.05 3.72
C ARG A 134 -1.62 5.11 2.69
N ARG A 135 -2.42 4.05 2.65
CA ARG A 135 -3.65 3.95 1.87
C ARG A 135 -4.83 4.23 2.79
N GLU A 136 -5.77 5.04 2.31
CA GLU A 136 -7.02 5.31 3.03
C GLU A 136 -7.95 4.10 2.96
N PRO A 137 -8.56 3.67 4.08
CA PRO A 137 -9.62 2.68 4.07
C PRO A 137 -10.82 3.12 3.20
N LEU A 138 -11.49 2.16 2.58
CA LEU A 138 -12.68 2.41 1.80
C LEU A 138 -13.92 2.46 2.70
N SER A 139 -14.85 3.34 2.35
CA SER A 139 -16.09 3.61 3.08
C SER A 139 -17.25 3.88 2.12
N ALA A 140 -18.45 4.08 2.66
CA ALA A 140 -19.58 4.57 1.88
C ALA A 140 -19.28 5.92 1.20
N GLU A 141 -18.56 6.81 1.89
CA GLU A 141 -18.12 8.09 1.34
C GLU A 141 -17.22 7.90 0.11
N TRP A 142 -16.32 6.90 0.13
CA TRP A 142 -15.52 6.57 -1.05
C TRP A 142 -16.39 6.19 -2.26
N VAL A 143 -17.47 5.42 -2.03
CA VAL A 143 -18.43 5.04 -3.07
C VAL A 143 -19.13 6.29 -3.61
N LEU A 144 -19.69 7.12 -2.74
CA LEU A 144 -20.46 8.32 -3.11
C LEU A 144 -19.61 9.40 -3.77
N HIS A 145 -18.35 9.55 -3.34
CA HIS A 145 -17.41 10.45 -3.99
C HIS A 145 -17.09 9.98 -5.42
N ARG A 146 -16.90 8.67 -5.61
CA ARG A 146 -16.54 8.08 -6.91
C ARG A 146 -17.71 7.96 -7.87
N PHE A 147 -18.89 7.68 -7.34
CA PHE A 147 -20.14 7.48 -8.05
C PHE A 147 -21.22 8.33 -7.37
N PRO A 148 -21.32 9.63 -7.73
CA PRO A 148 -22.24 10.55 -7.07
C PRO A 148 -23.71 10.14 -7.23
N ALA A 149 -24.49 10.38 -6.17
CA ALA A 149 -25.95 10.18 -6.16
C ALA A 149 -26.70 11.29 -6.91
N ARG A 150 -26.03 12.44 -7.14
CA ARG A 150 -26.50 13.58 -7.94
C ARG A 150 -25.37 14.03 -8.84
N LEU A 151 -25.67 14.53 -10.03
CA LEU A 151 -24.66 15.23 -10.83
C LEU A 151 -24.15 16.42 -10.01
N ARG A 152 -22.83 16.57 -9.94
CA ARG A 152 -22.24 17.82 -9.44
C ARG A 152 -22.46 18.86 -10.53
N ASP A 153 -23.06 19.99 -10.17
CA ASP A 153 -23.12 21.18 -11.02
C ASP A 153 -21.72 21.67 -11.40
#